data_AF-A0A3B6TNQ7-F1
#
_entry.id   AF-A0A3B6TNQ7-F1
#
_cell.length_a   1.000
_cell.length_b   1.000
_cell.length_c   1.000
_cell.angle_alpha   90.00
_cell.angle_beta   90.00
_cell.angle_gamma   90.00
#
_symmetry.space_group_name_H-M   'P 1'
#
loop_
_entity.id
_entity.type
_entity.pdbx_description
1 polymer ?
#
loop_
_entity_poly.entity_id
_entity_poly.type
_entity_poly.pdbx_seq_one_letter_code
_entity_poly.pdbx_strand_id
1 'polypeptide(L)'
;MAKKRSSNKGGRRGKRGGAANAGAPRRFVFNEQKKFDVPPSCKSDDPEVNRLNNSLAVYYGTMATCRENVHALLVEELQDSNVGLKQAEARYEGMKVTAHRMMAQITDRQGKPVPFPSHFNHAVKL
;
A
#
# COMPACT_ATOMS: atom_id res chain seq x y z
N MET A 1 -47.31 -62.46 32.33
CA MET A 1 -47.36 -62.46 30.84
C MET A 1 -46.60 -61.25 30.32
N ALA A 2 -45.74 -61.46 29.30
CA ALA A 2 -45.26 -60.50 28.28
C ALA A 2 -44.48 -59.24 28.74
N LYS A 3 -43.51 -58.67 28.02
CA LYS A 3 -42.56 -59.02 26.96
C LYS A 3 -41.83 -57.70 26.64
N LYS A 4 -40.54 -57.80 26.30
CA LYS A 4 -39.80 -56.94 25.35
C LYS A 4 -39.62 -55.44 25.69
N ARG A 5 -38.39 -55.10 26.08
CA ARG A 5 -37.78 -53.78 25.82
C ARG A 5 -37.32 -53.76 24.36
N SER A 6 -37.85 -52.83 23.58
CA SER A 6 -37.46 -52.54 22.19
C SER A 6 -36.85 -51.15 22.11
N SER A 7 -35.75 -51.08 21.38
CA SER A 7 -34.92 -49.94 20.99
C SER A 7 -35.68 -48.70 20.51
N ASN A 8 -35.13 -47.50 20.71
CA ASN A 8 -35.00 -46.56 19.60
C ASN A 8 -33.88 -45.51 19.75
N LYS A 9 -33.11 -45.35 18.67
CA LYS A 9 -32.07 -44.35 18.42
C LYS A 9 -32.71 -42.96 18.24
N GLY A 10 -32.05 -41.91 18.71
CA GLY A 10 -32.55 -40.54 18.53
C GLY A 10 -31.54 -39.42 18.80
N GLY A 11 -30.25 -39.60 18.46
CA GLY A 11 -29.25 -38.53 18.52
C GLY A 11 -29.44 -37.54 17.37
N ARG A 12 -30.40 -36.63 17.47
CA ARG A 12 -30.69 -35.62 16.46
C ARG A 12 -29.67 -34.48 16.57
N ARG A 13 -28.70 -34.54 15.65
CA ARG A 13 -27.69 -33.54 15.30
C ARG A 13 -28.33 -32.14 15.21
N GLY A 14 -28.17 -31.33 16.26
CA GLY A 14 -28.48 -29.91 16.23
C GLY A 14 -27.48 -29.19 15.34
N LYS A 15 -27.83 -29.01 14.06
CA LYS A 15 -27.22 -28.01 13.18
C LYS A 15 -27.37 -26.65 13.89
N ARG A 16 -26.31 -26.16 14.52
CA ARG A 16 -26.22 -24.74 14.88
C ARG A 16 -26.17 -23.99 13.55
N GLY A 17 -27.26 -23.25 13.30
CA GLY A 17 -27.44 -22.43 12.12
C GLY A 17 -26.24 -21.51 11.94
N GLY A 18 -25.85 -21.36 10.67
CA GLY A 18 -24.85 -20.40 10.25
C GLY A 18 -25.22 -19.03 10.81
N ALA A 19 -24.38 -18.54 11.72
CA ALA A 19 -24.36 -17.14 12.06
C ALA A 19 -24.12 -16.36 10.77
N ALA A 20 -24.96 -15.36 10.60
CA ALA A 20 -25.02 -14.41 9.52
C ALA A 20 -23.63 -14.04 8.98
N ASN A 21 -23.59 -13.87 7.66
CA ASN A 21 -22.65 -13.01 6.95
C ASN A 21 -22.40 -11.72 7.76
N ALA A 22 -21.43 -11.75 8.66
CA ALA A 22 -20.75 -10.56 9.12
C ALA A 22 -20.03 -10.08 7.86
N GLY A 23 -20.64 -9.11 7.17
CA GLY A 23 -20.09 -8.51 5.97
C GLY A 23 -18.63 -8.22 6.23
N ALA A 24 -17.75 -8.98 5.57
CA ALA A 24 -16.32 -8.79 5.68
C ALA A 24 -16.08 -7.29 5.45
N PRO A 25 -15.34 -6.59 6.33
CA PRO A 25 -15.01 -5.20 6.08
C PRO A 25 -14.44 -5.16 4.68
N ARG A 26 -15.00 -4.30 3.82
CA ARG A 26 -14.49 -4.08 2.46
C ARG A 26 -13.03 -3.69 2.64
N ARG A 27 -12.11 -4.65 2.52
CA ARG A 27 -10.69 -4.43 2.70
C ARG A 27 -10.31 -3.36 1.68
N PHE A 28 -9.78 -2.24 2.16
CA PHE A 28 -9.21 -1.24 1.27
C PHE A 28 -8.07 -1.91 0.50
N VAL A 29 -8.19 -1.94 -0.83
CA VAL A 29 -7.14 -2.48 -1.71
C VAL A 29 -6.42 -1.30 -2.33
N PHE A 30 -5.18 -1.11 -1.92
CA PHE A 30 -4.33 -0.07 -2.48
C PHE A 30 -3.79 -0.52 -3.85
N ASN A 31 -4.34 0.06 -4.93
CA ASN A 31 -4.06 -0.34 -6.31
C ASN A 31 -2.97 0.53 -7.00
N GLU A 32 -2.05 1.13 -6.25
CA GLU A 32 -0.99 1.94 -6.87
C GLU A 32 0.17 1.11 -7.42
N GLN A 33 0.76 1.60 -8.50
CA GLN A 33 1.97 1.06 -9.07
C GLN A 33 3.11 1.15 -8.05
N LYS A 34 3.69 0.00 -7.67
CA LYS A 34 4.84 -0.08 -6.76
C LYS A 34 6.17 -0.33 -7.47
N LYS A 35 6.12 -0.59 -8.78
CA LYS A 35 7.29 -0.82 -9.64
C LYS A 35 7.27 0.21 -10.75
N PHE A 36 8.31 1.02 -10.81
CA PHE A 36 8.48 2.07 -11.81
C PHE A 36 9.66 1.69 -12.70
N ASP A 37 9.47 1.81 -14.00
CA ASP A 37 10.52 1.60 -14.99
C ASP A 37 11.11 2.94 -15.41
N VAL A 38 12.40 2.96 -15.75
CA VAL A 38 13.06 4.13 -16.32
C VAL A 38 12.67 4.23 -17.81
N PRO A 39 11.97 5.29 -18.25
CA PRO A 39 11.61 5.45 -19.65
C PRO A 39 12.86 5.54 -20.53
N PRO A 40 12.84 5.03 -21.78
CA PRO A 40 13.97 5.13 -22.70
C PRO A 40 14.46 6.58 -22.89
N SER A 41 13.55 7.55 -22.86
CA SER A 41 13.90 8.98 -22.96
C SER A 41 14.71 9.54 -21.79
N CYS A 42 14.78 8.82 -20.66
CA CYS A 42 15.55 9.20 -19.47
C CYS A 42 16.92 8.48 -19.43
N LYS A 43 17.24 7.64 -20.41
CA LYS A 43 18.59 7.07 -20.55
C LYS A 43 19.54 8.14 -21.07
N SER A 44 20.76 8.10 -20.58
CA SER A 44 21.85 9.02 -20.95
C SER A 44 23.13 8.23 -21.24
N ASP A 45 24.08 8.84 -21.94
CA ASP A 45 25.43 8.29 -22.08
C ASP A 45 26.25 8.44 -20.78
N ASP A 46 25.85 9.35 -19.88
CA ASP A 46 26.44 9.46 -18.54
C ASP A 46 25.96 8.28 -17.66
N PRO A 47 26.86 7.36 -17.25
CA PRO A 47 26.49 6.21 -16.42
C PRO A 47 25.93 6.63 -15.05
N GLU A 48 26.32 7.78 -14.53
CA GLU A 48 25.84 8.28 -13.24
C GLU A 48 24.42 8.83 -13.36
N VAL A 49 24.05 9.47 -14.47
CA VAL A 49 22.65 9.83 -14.76
C VAL A 49 21.77 8.58 -14.80
N ASN A 50 22.24 7.50 -15.45
CA ASN A 50 21.51 6.23 -15.46
C ASN A 50 21.38 5.63 -14.06
N ARG A 51 22.44 5.67 -13.25
CA ARG A 51 22.42 5.20 -11.85
C ARG A 51 21.42 5.99 -11.00
N LEU A 52 21.39 7.32 -11.15
CA LEU A 52 20.47 8.21 -10.44
C LEU A 52 19.02 7.95 -10.88
N ASN A 53 18.77 7.80 -12.19
CA ASN A 53 17.43 7.50 -12.72
C ASN A 53 16.90 6.13 -12.27
N ASN A 54 17.75 5.10 -12.26
CA ASN A 54 17.39 3.79 -11.71
C ASN A 54 17.07 3.89 -10.21
N SER A 55 17.90 4.64 -9.46
CA SER A 55 17.68 4.87 -8.03
C SER A 55 16.36 5.61 -7.78
N LEU A 56 16.04 6.61 -8.60
CA LEU A 56 14.80 7.38 -8.53
C LEU A 56 13.57 6.52 -8.79
N ALA A 57 13.63 5.62 -9.78
CA ALA A 57 12.54 4.68 -10.07
C ALA A 57 12.28 3.70 -8.91
N VAL A 58 13.34 3.16 -8.30
CA VAL A 58 13.23 2.32 -7.09
C VAL A 58 12.66 3.14 -5.92
N TYR A 59 13.09 4.40 -5.80
CA TYR A 59 12.63 5.30 -4.75
C TYR A 59 11.12 5.58 -4.87
N TYR A 60 10.59 5.77 -6.08
CA TYR A 60 9.14 5.88 -6.30
C TYR A 60 8.37 4.65 -5.83
N GLY A 61 8.92 3.44 -6.00
CA GLY A 61 8.33 2.21 -5.45
C GLY A 61 8.27 2.21 -3.92
N THR A 62 9.31 2.76 -3.29
CA THR A 62 9.37 2.93 -1.83
C THR A 62 8.34 3.98 -1.38
N MET A 63 8.18 5.07 -2.13
CA MET A 63 7.16 6.09 -1.87
C MET A 63 5.74 5.52 -1.97
N ALA A 64 5.44 4.71 -2.98
CA ALA A 64 4.14 4.06 -3.13
C ALA A 64 3.81 3.17 -1.91
N THR A 65 4.79 2.39 -1.43
CA THR A 65 4.64 1.57 -0.22
C THR A 65 4.43 2.43 1.04
N CYS A 66 5.15 3.55 1.16
CA CYS A 66 4.97 4.48 2.27
C CYS A 66 3.55 5.07 2.27
N ARG A 67 3.04 5.43 1.10
CA ARG A 67 1.68 5.96 0.95
C ARG A 67 0.61 4.91 1.27
N GLU A 68 0.81 3.66 0.86
CA GLU A 68 -0.06 2.55 1.26
C GLU A 68 -0.18 2.45 2.79
N ASN A 69 0.94 2.57 3.51
CA ASN A 69 0.94 2.53 4.97
C ASN A 69 0.17 3.72 5.57
N VAL A 70 0.33 4.93 5.01
CA VAL A 70 -0.47 6.10 5.43
C VAL A 70 -1.97 5.81 5.25
N HIS A 71 -2.37 5.26 4.09
CA HIS A 71 -3.77 4.89 3.86
C HIS A 71 -4.27 3.77 4.78
N ALA A 72 -3.44 2.75 5.06
CA ALA A 72 -3.81 1.69 5.99
C ALA A 72 -4.09 2.25 7.39
N LEU A 73 -3.24 3.15 7.88
CA LEU A 73 -3.43 3.83 9.17
C LEU A 73 -4.69 4.72 9.19
N LEU A 74 -5.06 5.32 8.06
CA LEU A 74 -6.30 6.09 7.92
C LEU A 74 -7.55 5.20 7.95
N VAL A 75 -7.51 4.03 7.30
CA VAL A 75 -8.66 3.12 7.16
C VAL A 75 -8.91 2.31 8.44
N GLU A 76 -7.86 1.94 9.19
CA GLU A 76 -8.00 1.08 10.38
C GLU A 76 -8.59 1.78 11.61
N GLU A 77 -8.99 3.06 11.53
CA GLU A 77 -9.52 3.83 12.66
C GLU A 77 -8.64 3.71 13.93
N LEU A 78 -7.32 3.62 13.76
CA LEU A 78 -6.36 3.82 14.87
C LEU A 78 -6.28 5.32 15.22
N GLN A 79 -7.44 5.96 15.40
CA GLN A 79 -7.61 7.38 15.72
C GLN A 79 -7.05 7.74 17.10
N ASP A 80 -6.82 6.75 17.96
CA ASP A 80 -6.35 6.97 19.33
C ASP A 80 -4.87 7.41 19.40
N SER A 81 -4.09 7.30 18.30
CA SER A 81 -2.75 7.90 18.23
C SER A 81 -2.53 8.69 16.94
N ASN A 82 -3.07 9.91 16.89
CA ASN A 82 -2.75 10.93 15.88
C ASN A 82 -1.23 11.11 15.60
N VAL A 83 -0.37 10.69 16.52
CA VAL A 83 1.10 10.74 16.39
C VAL A 83 1.61 9.83 15.27
N GLY A 84 1.09 8.59 15.18
CA GLY A 84 1.57 7.61 14.18
C GLY A 84 1.23 8.02 12.74
N LEU A 85 0.01 8.51 12.54
CA LEU A 85 -0.43 9.05 11.24
C LEU A 85 0.38 10.28 10.83
N LYS A 86 0.51 11.27 11.71
CA LYS A 86 1.30 12.49 11.44
C LYS A 86 2.76 12.18 11.12
N GLN A 87 3.36 11.20 11.80
CA GLN A 87 4.74 10.78 11.52
C GLN A 87 4.85 10.10 10.14
N ALA A 88 3.88 9.26 9.77
CA ALA A 88 3.83 8.61 8.47
C ALA A 88 3.61 9.62 7.33
N GLU A 89 2.73 10.60 7.52
CA GLU A 89 2.49 11.72 6.60
C GLU A 89 3.75 12.58 6.43
N ALA A 90 4.37 13.01 7.54
CA ALA A 90 5.60 13.80 7.50
C ALA A 90 6.74 13.05 6.80
N ARG A 91 6.85 11.73 7.03
CA ARG A 91 7.79 10.87 6.32
C ARG A 91 7.51 10.89 4.82
N TYR A 92 6.25 10.69 4.42
CA TYR A 92 5.85 10.69 3.01
C TYR A 92 6.16 12.03 2.31
N GLU A 93 5.84 13.16 2.95
CA GLU A 93 6.18 14.49 2.42
C GLU A 93 7.69 14.71 2.33
N GLY A 94 8.46 14.26 3.33
CA GLY A 94 9.93 14.26 3.28
C GLY A 94 10.50 13.42 2.13
N MET A 95 9.82 12.33 1.75
CA MET A 95 10.20 11.55 0.58
C MET A 95 9.97 12.30 -0.73
N LYS A 96 8.88 13.07 -0.87
CA LYS A 96 8.66 13.91 -2.07
C LYS A 96 9.80 14.91 -2.26
N VAL A 97 10.21 15.58 -1.18
CA VAL A 97 11.34 16.52 -1.21
C VAL A 97 12.62 15.81 -1.64
N THR A 98 12.88 14.60 -1.13
CA THR A 98 14.07 13.81 -1.50
C THR A 98 14.04 13.41 -2.97
N ALA A 99 12.89 12.98 -3.49
CA ALA A 99 12.73 12.65 -4.91
C ALA A 99 13.01 13.87 -5.80
N HIS A 100 12.49 15.06 -5.44
CA HIS A 100 12.80 16.30 -6.16
C HIS A 100 14.28 16.66 -6.12
N ARG A 101 14.98 16.42 -5.00
CA ARG A 101 16.43 16.61 -4.91
C ARG A 101 17.19 15.68 -5.86
N MET A 102 16.78 14.40 -5.95
CA MET A 102 17.38 13.47 -6.91
C MET A 102 17.14 13.91 -8.35
N MET A 103 15.94 14.40 -8.67
CA MET A 103 15.63 14.96 -9.99
C MET A 103 16.50 16.18 -10.32
N ALA A 104 16.75 17.06 -9.35
CA ALA A 104 17.65 18.19 -9.50
C ALA A 104 19.08 17.73 -9.79
N GLN A 105 19.61 16.75 -9.05
CA GLN A 105 20.95 16.19 -9.30
C GLN A 105 21.11 15.62 -10.72
N ILE A 106 20.06 15.00 -11.27
CA ILE A 106 20.06 14.51 -12.65
C ILE A 106 20.08 15.68 -13.64
N THR A 107 19.28 16.72 -13.36
CA THR A 107 19.16 17.91 -14.20
C THR A 107 20.45 18.74 -14.20
N ASP A 108 21.14 18.86 -13.06
CA ASP A 108 22.43 19.55 -12.92
C ASP A 108 23.53 18.88 -13.77
N ARG A 109 23.38 17.57 -14.01
CA ARG A 109 24.20 16.78 -14.93
C ARG A 109 23.73 16.82 -16.39
N GLN A 110 22.81 17.72 -16.72
CA GLN A 110 22.16 17.85 -18.03
C GLN A 110 21.40 16.58 -18.47
N GLY A 111 21.08 15.68 -17.53
CA GLY A 111 20.29 14.49 -17.77
C GLY A 111 18.78 14.78 -17.69
N LYS A 112 17.97 13.89 -18.28
CA LYS A 112 16.52 13.93 -18.14
C LYS A 112 16.08 13.02 -16.99
N PRO A 113 15.49 13.55 -15.91
CA PRO A 113 15.04 12.71 -14.80
C PRO A 113 13.81 11.88 -15.19
N VAL A 114 13.64 10.72 -14.53
CA VAL A 114 12.35 10.01 -14.54
C VAL A 114 11.27 10.97 -14.02
N PRO A 115 10.15 11.16 -14.75
CA PRO A 115 9.11 12.08 -14.33
C PRO A 115 8.53 11.73 -12.97
N PHE A 116 8.26 12.74 -12.15
CA PHE A 116 7.57 12.56 -10.88
C PHE A 116 6.13 12.06 -11.13
N PRO A 117 5.74 10.88 -10.62
CA PRO A 117 4.41 10.33 -10.89
C PRO A 117 3.31 11.24 -10.35
N SER A 118 2.34 11.59 -11.21
CA SER A 118 1.27 12.54 -10.90
C SER A 118 0.42 12.16 -9.69
N HIS A 119 0.24 10.87 -9.45
CA HIS A 119 -0.54 10.37 -8.31
C HIS A 119 0.09 10.71 -6.96
N PHE A 120 1.39 11.04 -6.90
CA PHE A 120 2.04 11.51 -5.67
C PHE A 120 1.90 13.03 -5.42
N ASN A 121 1.38 13.80 -6.38
CA ASN A 121 1.18 15.25 -6.20
C ASN A 121 0.02 15.58 -5.26
N HIS A 122 -0.91 14.65 -5.07
CA HIS A 122 -2.02 14.87 -4.17
C HIS A 122 -1.54 14.71 -2.72
N ALA A 123 -1.84 15.69 -1.87
CA ALA A 123 -1.84 15.48 -0.44
C ALA A 123 -2.76 14.28 -0.14
N VAL A 124 -2.37 13.44 0.82
CA VAL A 124 -3.29 12.43 1.33
C VAL A 124 -4.42 13.21 2.00
N LYS A 125 -5.57 13.32 1.30
CA LYS A 125 -6.72 14.08 1.80
C LYS A 125 -7.47 13.22 2.81
N LEU A 126 -7.66 13.80 4.00
CA LEU A 126 -8.60 13.36 5.04
C LEU A 126 -10.05 13.43 4.52
#